data_AF-A0AAV6JBE6-F1
#
_entry.id   AF-A0AAV6JBE6-F1
#
_cell.length_a   1.000
_cell.length_b   1.000
_cell.length_c   1.000
_cell.angle_alpha   90.00
_cell.angle_beta   90.00
_cell.angle_gamma   90.00
#
_symmetry.space_group_name_H-M   'P 1'
#
loop_
_entity.id
_entity.type
_entity.pdbx_description
1 polymer ?
#
loop_
_entity_poly.entity_id
_entity_poly.type
_entity_poly.pdbx_seq_one_letter_code
_entity_poly.pdbx_strand_id
1 'polypeptide(L)'
;MFVFSYISERSEYNPLDLFSGSKDRMHKAIKALIVTPQNNFCVFLNGSLILGGLGGGADSTSCMIGEAFENVLNGVIQADGGQQTSNFLHLVTEAISGSGLLDRLLEVQKLDNIDIEGAIHAYYNLVCQPCIACRDLGGEKLSARYANLHSMSSDKCLKIVRDYLIAATAKDLSLMISFRSREDRDVESPYNGVFLDST
;
A
#
# COMPACT_ATOMS: atom_id res chain seq x y z
N MET A 1 -3.42 8.71 -22.51
CA MET A 1 -2.04 8.25 -22.70
C MET A 1 -1.67 7.52 -21.42
N PHE A 2 -1.75 6.18 -21.41
CA PHE A 2 -1.29 5.39 -20.26
C PHE A 2 0.24 5.44 -20.29
N VAL A 3 0.84 6.12 -19.30
CA VAL A 3 2.27 6.07 -19.09
C VAL A 3 2.57 4.66 -18.57
N PHE A 4 3.23 3.83 -19.37
CA PHE A 4 3.82 2.60 -18.85
C PHE A 4 4.85 3.02 -17.80
N SER A 5 4.61 2.67 -16.54
CA SER A 5 5.60 2.83 -15.49
C SER A 5 6.70 1.80 -15.74
N TYR A 6 7.83 2.24 -16.27
CA TYR A 6 9.01 1.40 -16.41
C TYR A 6 9.69 1.31 -15.04
N ILE A 7 9.80 0.10 -14.50
CA ILE A 7 10.63 -0.15 -13.31
C ILE A 7 12.07 -0.41 -13.76
N SER A 8 13.04 0.32 -13.20
CA SER A 8 14.47 0.11 -13.48
C SER A 8 15.01 -1.14 -12.79
N GLU A 9 14.43 -1.52 -11.64
CA GLU A 9 14.75 -2.75 -10.92
C GLU A 9 13.54 -3.31 -10.15
N ARG A 10 13.70 -4.52 -9.61
CA ARG A 10 12.68 -5.14 -8.76
C ARG A 10 12.68 -4.49 -7.38
N SER A 11 11.53 -3.98 -6.94
CA SER A 11 11.39 -3.45 -5.58
C SER A 11 11.64 -4.54 -4.53
N GLU A 12 12.32 -4.16 -3.45
CA GLU A 12 12.47 -4.99 -2.25
C GLU A 12 11.21 -5.00 -1.37
N TYR A 13 10.25 -4.09 -1.64
CA TYR A 13 9.04 -3.94 -0.87
C TYR A 13 8.16 -5.19 -0.98
N ASN A 14 7.74 -5.70 0.17
CA ASN A 14 6.80 -6.81 0.29
C ASN A 14 5.53 -6.34 1.02
N PRO A 15 4.37 -6.24 0.34
CA PRO A 15 3.11 -5.87 0.98
C PRO A 15 2.72 -6.79 2.14
N LEU A 16 3.06 -8.09 2.07
CA LEU A 16 2.76 -9.03 3.14
C LEU A 16 3.55 -8.75 4.42
N ASP A 17 4.69 -8.07 4.32
CA ASP A 17 5.46 -7.61 5.48
C ASP A 17 4.79 -6.37 6.10
N LEU A 18 4.30 -5.43 5.27
CA LEU A 18 3.61 -4.22 5.73
C LEU A 18 2.24 -4.51 6.37
N PHE A 19 1.45 -5.41 5.80
CA PHE A 19 0.12 -5.80 6.31
C PHE A 19 0.18 -6.94 7.34
N SER A 20 1.35 -7.24 7.90
CA SER A 20 1.53 -8.40 8.78
C SER A 20 1.06 -8.22 10.22
N GLY A 21 0.86 -6.97 10.67
CA GLY A 21 0.66 -6.63 12.08
C GLY A 21 1.92 -6.76 12.95
N SER A 22 3.06 -7.20 12.39
CA SER A 22 4.35 -7.32 13.10
C SER A 22 5.19 -6.06 12.86
N LYS A 23 5.56 -5.36 13.95
CA LYS A 23 6.39 -4.14 13.87
C LYS A 23 7.71 -4.38 13.15
N ASP A 24 8.40 -5.48 13.41
CA ASP A 24 9.67 -5.81 12.74
C ASP A 24 9.51 -5.99 11.22
N ARG A 25 8.43 -6.66 10.79
CA ARG A 25 8.14 -6.84 9.37
C ARG A 25 7.69 -5.54 8.71
N MET A 26 6.89 -4.73 9.41
CA MET A 26 6.52 -3.39 8.95
C MET A 26 7.75 -2.50 8.76
N HIS A 27 8.65 -2.48 9.74
CA HIS A 27 9.93 -1.77 9.68
C HIS A 27 10.74 -2.19 8.45
N LYS A 28 10.86 -3.49 8.19
CA LYS A 28 11.52 -4.02 7.00
C LYS A 28 10.85 -3.55 5.70
N ALA A 29 9.52 -3.57 5.64
CA ALA A 29 8.77 -3.13 4.47
C ALA A 29 8.95 -1.63 4.18
N ILE A 30 8.90 -0.78 5.23
CA ILE A 30 9.12 0.67 5.10
C ILE A 30 10.57 0.96 4.70
N LYS A 31 11.55 0.20 5.22
CA LYS A 31 12.94 0.31 4.79
C LYS A 31 13.08 0.02 3.30
N ALA A 32 12.47 -1.06 2.83
CA ALA A 32 12.49 -1.43 1.42
C ALA A 32 11.81 -0.38 0.52
N LEU A 33 10.75 0.28 1.00
CA LEU A 33 10.10 1.41 0.34
C LEU A 33 11.02 2.64 0.27
N ILE A 34 11.87 2.90 1.26
CA ILE A 34 12.88 3.97 1.19
C ILE A 34 13.98 3.62 0.18
N VAL A 35 14.43 2.37 0.15
CA VAL A 35 15.51 1.92 -0.76
C VAL A 35 15.05 1.88 -2.21
N THR A 36 13.84 1.36 -2.46
CA THR A 36 13.24 1.25 -3.80
C THR A 36 11.83 1.89 -3.83
N PRO A 37 11.73 3.24 -3.84
CA PRO A 37 10.43 3.92 -3.70
C PRO A 37 9.44 3.63 -4.83
N GLN A 38 9.91 3.61 -6.07
CA GLN A 38 9.08 3.48 -7.27
C GLN A 38 7.87 4.43 -7.21
N ASN A 39 6.65 3.95 -7.48
CA ASN A 39 5.39 4.68 -7.26
C ASN A 39 4.76 4.43 -5.88
N ASN A 40 5.41 3.68 -4.99
CA ASN A 40 4.82 3.22 -3.73
C ASN A 40 5.19 4.10 -2.53
N PHE A 41 6.22 4.94 -2.64
CA PHE A 41 6.66 5.79 -1.53
C PHE A 41 7.12 7.17 -1.99
N CYS A 42 6.69 8.18 -1.27
CA CYS A 42 7.14 9.56 -1.45
C CYS A 42 7.19 10.26 -0.08
N VAL A 43 8.15 11.16 0.08
CA VAL A 43 8.28 11.98 1.28
C VAL A 43 8.32 13.44 0.87
N PHE A 44 7.52 14.26 1.56
CA PHE A 44 7.46 15.70 1.33
C PHE A 44 7.87 16.44 2.60
N LEU A 45 8.62 17.53 2.42
CA LEU A 45 8.90 18.51 3.47
C LEU A 45 8.28 19.85 3.05
N ASN A 46 7.31 20.32 3.83
CA ASN A 46 6.59 21.58 3.56
C ASN A 46 6.04 21.70 2.13
N GLY A 47 5.53 20.57 1.59
CA GLY A 47 4.97 20.49 0.23
C GLY A 47 5.99 20.22 -0.87
N SER A 48 7.30 20.24 -0.58
CA SER A 48 8.36 19.93 -1.54
C SER A 48 8.76 18.45 -1.45
N LEU A 49 8.83 17.77 -2.59
CA LEU A 49 9.26 16.35 -2.66
C LEU A 49 10.75 16.24 -2.29
N ILE A 50 11.07 15.38 -1.32
CA ILE A 50 12.46 15.14 -0.86
C ILE A 50 12.94 13.69 -1.07
N LEU A 51 12.02 12.74 -1.27
CA LEU A 51 12.34 11.34 -1.61
C LEU A 51 11.20 10.73 -2.46
N GLY A 52 11.56 9.88 -3.42
CA GLY A 52 10.62 9.20 -4.32
C GLY A 52 10.38 9.96 -5.63
N GLY A 53 9.28 9.66 -6.32
CA GLY A 53 8.96 10.28 -7.62
C GLY A 53 7.47 10.36 -7.89
N LEU A 54 7.06 11.41 -8.61
CA LEU A 54 5.69 11.56 -9.10
C LEU A 54 5.57 10.79 -10.42
N GLY A 55 4.90 9.63 -10.40
CA GLY A 55 4.58 8.87 -11.62
C GLY A 55 5.41 7.61 -11.89
N GLY A 56 6.02 7.01 -10.87
CA GLY A 56 6.53 5.63 -10.92
C GLY A 56 7.88 5.40 -11.61
N GLY A 57 8.59 6.47 -11.97
CA GLY A 57 9.96 6.43 -12.47
C GLY A 57 11.02 6.77 -11.42
N ALA A 58 10.74 6.61 -10.12
CA ALA A 58 11.76 6.82 -9.10
C ALA A 58 12.76 5.64 -9.12
N ASP A 59 14.01 5.93 -9.46
CA ASP A 59 15.12 4.99 -9.34
C ASP A 59 15.38 4.62 -7.86
N SER A 60 16.17 3.57 -7.62
CA SER A 60 16.64 3.27 -6.26
C SER A 60 17.33 4.46 -5.63
N THR A 61 17.23 4.51 -4.31
CA THR A 61 17.94 5.49 -3.48
C THR A 61 19.43 5.21 -3.52
N SER A 62 20.12 5.88 -4.45
CA SER A 62 21.58 5.89 -4.51
C SER A 62 22.18 6.51 -3.23
N CYS A 63 23.47 6.27 -2.99
CA CYS A 63 24.20 6.84 -1.85
C CYS A 63 24.02 8.36 -1.74
N MET A 64 24.06 9.08 -2.86
CA MET A 64 23.89 10.54 -2.88
C MET A 64 22.47 10.98 -2.51
N ILE A 65 21.45 10.22 -2.92
CA ILE A 65 20.05 10.50 -2.55
C ILE A 65 19.85 10.22 -1.06
N GLY A 66 20.44 9.14 -0.54
CA GLY A 66 20.41 8.82 0.89
C GLY A 66 21.06 9.88 1.76
N GLU A 67 22.25 10.36 1.39
CA GLU A 67 22.93 11.44 2.12
C GLU A 67 22.15 12.77 2.07
N ALA A 68 21.59 13.13 0.91
CA ALA A 68 20.76 14.32 0.79
C ALA A 68 19.50 14.21 1.66
N PHE A 69 18.86 13.04 1.69
CA PHE A 69 17.69 12.78 2.51
C PHE A 69 18.02 12.87 4.02
N GLU A 70 19.10 12.23 4.47
CA GLU A 70 19.59 12.32 5.85
C GLU A 70 19.84 13.77 6.27
N ASN A 71 20.52 14.55 5.42
CA ASN A 71 20.82 15.96 5.68
C ASN A 71 19.56 16.83 5.79
N VAL A 72 18.53 16.54 4.99
CA VAL A 72 17.24 17.24 5.08
C VAL A 72 16.52 16.87 6.39
N LEU A 73 16.58 15.61 6.81
CA LEU A 73 15.96 15.16 8.05
C LEU A 73 16.65 15.73 9.30
N ASN A 74 17.95 16.07 9.26
CA ASN A 74 18.65 16.76 10.36
C ASN A 74 17.96 18.06 10.79
N GLY A 75 17.29 18.76 9.87
CA GLY A 75 16.54 19.98 10.16
C GLY A 75 15.17 19.74 10.82
N VAL A 76 14.72 18.49 10.92
CA VAL A 76 13.36 18.11 11.35
C VAL A 76 13.39 17.18 12.56
N ILE A 77 14.31 16.22 12.57
CA ILE A 77 14.44 15.19 13.61
C ILE A 77 15.70 15.48 14.41
N GLN A 78 15.53 15.79 15.69
CA GLN A 78 16.64 15.93 16.63
C GLN A 78 17.14 14.55 17.01
N ALA A 79 18.33 14.18 16.55
CA ALA A 79 18.98 12.91 16.83
C ALA A 79 20.51 13.06 16.74
N ASP A 80 21.24 12.14 17.38
CA ASP A 80 22.69 12.06 17.23
C ASP A 80 23.06 11.73 15.77
N GLY A 81 24.20 12.24 15.31
CA GLY A 81 24.51 12.32 13.87
C GLY A 81 24.46 10.97 13.13
N GLY A 82 23.65 10.91 12.07
CA GLY A 82 23.55 9.77 11.15
C GLY A 82 22.47 8.74 11.50
N GLN A 83 21.54 9.07 12.40
CA GLN A 83 20.42 8.22 12.81
C GLN A 83 19.05 8.76 12.39
N GLN A 84 19.01 9.85 11.61
CA GLN A 84 17.78 10.56 11.29
C GLN A 84 16.84 9.73 10.41
N THR A 85 17.36 9.04 9.39
CA THR A 85 16.56 8.11 8.58
C THR A 85 16.03 6.94 9.42
N SER A 86 16.83 6.41 10.36
CA SER A 86 16.40 5.33 11.25
C SER A 86 15.25 5.77 12.15
N ASN A 87 15.37 6.97 12.73
CA ASN A 87 14.34 7.56 13.58
C ASN A 87 13.08 7.91 12.78
N PHE A 88 13.22 8.45 11.57
CA PHE A 88 12.10 8.67 10.66
C PHE A 88 11.35 7.36 10.37
N LEU A 89 12.09 6.30 10.07
CA LEU A 89 11.49 5.01 9.77
C LEU A 89 10.77 4.43 10.99
N HIS A 90 11.36 4.56 12.19
CA HIS A 90 10.69 4.16 13.43
C HIS A 90 9.39 4.95 13.63
N LEU A 91 9.42 6.26 13.43
CA LEU A 91 8.26 7.15 13.53
C LEU A 91 7.13 6.73 12.57
N VAL A 92 7.46 6.43 11.31
CA VAL A 92 6.50 5.93 10.32
C VAL A 92 5.92 4.58 10.74
N THR A 93 6.77 3.67 11.22
CA THR A 93 6.35 2.33 11.69
C THR A 93 5.36 2.43 12.84
N GLU A 94 5.67 3.25 13.85
CA GLU A 94 4.80 3.46 15.01
C GLU A 94 3.50 4.17 14.63
N ALA A 95 3.54 5.16 13.74
CA ALA A 95 2.34 5.83 13.26
C ALA A 95 1.38 4.87 12.54
N ILE A 96 1.92 4.02 11.67
CA ILE A 96 1.14 3.01 10.95
C ILE A 96 0.57 1.99 11.95
N SER A 97 1.43 1.39 12.79
CA SER A 97 1.04 0.36 13.74
C SER A 97 0.02 0.87 14.77
N GLY A 98 0.21 2.08 15.29
CA GLY A 98 -0.67 2.67 16.29
C GLY A 98 -2.03 3.12 15.74
N SER A 99 -2.15 3.31 14.41
CA SER A 99 -3.40 3.74 13.79
C SER A 99 -4.43 2.63 13.59
N GLY A 100 -3.98 1.37 13.49
CA GLY A 100 -4.83 0.23 13.10
C GLY A 100 -5.47 0.37 11.70
N LEU A 101 -5.01 1.33 10.88
CA LEU A 101 -5.63 1.64 9.59
C LEU A 101 -5.40 0.52 8.57
N LEU A 102 -4.19 -0.07 8.56
CA LEU A 102 -3.85 -1.13 7.62
C LEU A 102 -4.65 -2.40 7.89
N ASP A 103 -4.98 -2.71 9.14
CA ASP A 103 -5.84 -3.86 9.47
C ASP A 103 -7.23 -3.68 8.87
N ARG A 104 -7.83 -2.48 9.05
CA ARG A 104 -9.13 -2.15 8.47
C ARG A 104 -9.10 -2.17 6.95
N LEU A 105 -8.04 -1.63 6.34
CA LEU A 105 -7.88 -1.62 4.89
C LEU A 105 -7.75 -3.04 4.34
N LEU A 106 -7.01 -3.91 5.01
CA LEU A 106 -6.84 -5.31 4.64
C LEU A 106 -8.18 -6.06 4.65
N GLU A 107 -9.04 -5.82 5.64
CA GLU A 107 -10.38 -6.42 5.66
C GLU A 107 -11.25 -5.99 4.47
N VAL A 108 -11.09 -4.75 3.98
CA VAL A 108 -11.76 -4.30 2.76
C VAL A 108 -11.16 -4.94 1.51
N GLN A 109 -9.84 -5.12 1.44
CA GLN A 109 -9.19 -5.84 0.33
C GLN A 109 -9.65 -7.30 0.24
N LYS A 110 -9.91 -7.95 1.39
CA LYS A 110 -10.41 -9.33 1.48
C LYS A 110 -11.86 -9.50 1.02
N LEU A 111 -12.59 -8.41 0.72
CA LEU A 111 -13.88 -8.51 0.02
C LEU A 111 -13.73 -9.18 -1.36
N ASP A 112 -12.53 -9.11 -1.96
CA ASP A 112 -12.14 -9.97 -3.06
C ASP A 112 -11.81 -11.39 -2.56
N ASN A 113 -12.85 -12.19 -2.36
CA ASN A 113 -12.74 -13.53 -1.78
C ASN A 113 -12.65 -14.66 -2.82
N ILE A 114 -12.88 -14.37 -4.11
CA ILE A 114 -12.85 -15.38 -5.18
C ILE A 114 -11.87 -15.05 -6.30
N ASP A 115 -11.07 -14.00 -6.11
CA ASP A 115 -10.13 -13.44 -7.08
C ASP A 115 -10.81 -12.97 -8.37
N ILE A 116 -10.07 -12.25 -9.21
CA ILE A 116 -10.55 -11.83 -10.53
C ILE A 116 -10.97 -13.03 -11.39
N GLU A 117 -10.28 -14.16 -11.25
CA GLU A 117 -10.59 -15.41 -11.95
C GLU A 117 -12.01 -15.91 -11.65
N GLY A 118 -12.56 -15.64 -10.45
CA GLY A 118 -13.94 -15.94 -10.11
C GLY A 118 -14.90 -14.80 -10.43
N ALA A 119 -14.54 -13.57 -10.06
CA ALA A 119 -15.40 -12.39 -10.17
C ALA A 119 -15.82 -12.10 -11.63
N ILE A 120 -14.95 -12.42 -12.59
CA ILE A 120 -15.22 -12.22 -14.02
C ILE A 120 -16.45 -13.02 -14.52
N HIS A 121 -16.72 -14.20 -13.95
CA HIS A 121 -17.90 -14.99 -14.31
C HIS A 121 -19.20 -14.32 -13.85
N ALA A 122 -19.21 -13.81 -12.62
CA ALA A 122 -20.33 -13.05 -12.08
C ALA A 122 -20.59 -11.76 -12.86
N TYR A 123 -19.52 -11.09 -13.32
CA TYR A 123 -19.62 -9.92 -14.20
C TYR A 123 -20.35 -10.26 -15.51
N TYR A 124 -19.95 -11.31 -16.23
CA TYR A 124 -20.59 -11.70 -17.48
C TYR A 124 -22.08 -12.04 -17.32
N ASN A 125 -22.46 -12.68 -16.21
CA ASN A 125 -23.86 -12.93 -15.88
C ASN A 125 -24.62 -11.62 -15.65
N LEU A 126 -24.04 -10.67 -14.93
CA LEU A 126 -24.66 -9.39 -14.60
C LEU A 126 -24.91 -8.54 -15.85
N VAL A 127 -23.99 -8.55 -16.81
CA VAL A 127 -24.13 -7.81 -18.08
C VAL A 127 -24.89 -8.59 -19.16
N CYS A 128 -25.43 -9.77 -18.84
CA CYS A 128 -26.17 -10.65 -19.75
C CYS A 128 -25.40 -10.99 -21.04
N GLN A 129 -24.09 -11.20 -20.94
CA GLN A 129 -23.24 -11.58 -22.07
C GLN A 129 -22.70 -13.01 -21.94
N PRO A 130 -22.46 -13.73 -23.06
CA PRO A 130 -21.82 -15.03 -23.00
C PRO A 130 -20.43 -14.94 -22.38
N CYS A 131 -20.18 -15.71 -21.32
CA CYS A 131 -18.90 -15.69 -20.61
C CYS A 131 -17.74 -16.11 -21.51
N ILE A 132 -16.87 -15.16 -21.84
CA ILE A 132 -15.69 -15.42 -22.69
C ILE A 132 -14.62 -16.17 -21.89
N ALA A 133 -14.49 -15.90 -20.60
CA ALA A 133 -13.56 -16.62 -19.72
C ALA A 133 -13.79 -18.16 -19.78
N CYS A 134 -15.05 -18.61 -19.79
CA CYS A 134 -15.37 -20.03 -19.99
C CYS A 134 -14.99 -20.59 -21.37
N ARG A 135 -14.97 -19.76 -22.42
CA ARG A 135 -14.55 -20.17 -23.77
C ARG A 135 -13.03 -20.29 -23.88
N ASP A 136 -12.30 -19.36 -23.28
CA ASP A 136 -10.83 -19.30 -23.36
C ASP A 136 -10.15 -20.34 -22.46
N LEU A 137 -10.83 -20.81 -21.39
CA LEU A 137 -10.29 -21.78 -20.42
C LEU A 137 -10.13 -23.23 -20.93
N GLY A 138 -10.45 -23.53 -22.19
CA GLY A 138 -9.95 -24.71 -22.93
C GLY A 138 -10.19 -26.12 -22.36
N GLY A 139 -10.97 -26.31 -21.29
CA GLY A 139 -11.19 -27.64 -20.71
C GLY A 139 -12.41 -27.75 -19.80
N GLU A 140 -13.13 -28.88 -19.91
CA GLU A 140 -14.34 -29.21 -19.13
C GLU A 140 -14.15 -29.07 -17.60
N LYS A 141 -12.93 -29.28 -17.09
CA LYS A 141 -12.62 -29.22 -15.65
C LYS A 141 -12.67 -27.83 -15.02
N LEU A 142 -12.23 -26.78 -15.72
CA LEU A 142 -12.26 -25.40 -15.18
C LEU A 142 -13.64 -24.77 -15.37
N SER A 143 -14.34 -25.13 -16.44
CA SER A 143 -15.76 -24.81 -16.60
C SER A 143 -16.61 -25.37 -15.45
N ALA A 144 -16.32 -26.61 -15.00
CA ALA A 144 -16.99 -27.20 -13.85
C ALA A 144 -16.71 -26.45 -12.53
N ARG A 145 -15.49 -25.91 -12.34
CA ARG A 145 -15.11 -25.14 -11.13
C ARG A 145 -15.98 -23.91 -10.93
N TYR A 146 -16.34 -23.22 -12.02
CA TYR A 146 -17.11 -21.98 -12.00
C TYR A 146 -18.57 -22.15 -12.45
N ALA A 147 -19.03 -23.37 -12.73
CA ALA A 147 -20.42 -23.64 -13.13
C ALA A 147 -21.44 -23.13 -12.08
N ASN A 148 -21.11 -23.27 -10.79
CA ASN A 148 -21.93 -22.74 -9.70
C ASN A 148 -22.04 -21.20 -9.71
N LEU A 149 -21.08 -20.50 -10.33
CA LEU A 149 -21.15 -19.06 -10.49
C LEU A 149 -22.15 -18.65 -11.57
N HIS A 150 -22.41 -19.50 -12.56
CA HIS A 150 -23.40 -19.26 -13.62
C HIS A 150 -24.82 -19.66 -13.25
N SER A 151 -24.99 -20.48 -12.21
CA SER A 151 -26.32 -20.87 -11.69
C SER A 151 -26.82 -19.97 -10.54
N MET A 152 -26.04 -18.97 -10.11
CA MET A 152 -26.42 -18.12 -8.99
C MET A 152 -27.43 -17.03 -9.40
N SER A 153 -28.12 -16.47 -8.39
CA SER A 153 -29.04 -15.35 -8.61
C SER A 153 -28.33 -14.06 -8.99
N SER A 154 -29.04 -13.16 -9.68
CA SER A 154 -28.54 -11.84 -10.06
C SER A 154 -28.04 -11.04 -8.84
N ASP A 155 -28.74 -11.10 -7.71
CA ASP A 155 -28.32 -10.40 -6.47
C ASP A 155 -26.96 -10.89 -5.95
N LYS A 156 -26.67 -12.19 -6.09
CA LYS A 156 -25.37 -12.76 -5.70
C LYS A 156 -24.28 -12.33 -6.66
N CYS A 157 -24.55 -12.33 -7.98
CA CYS A 157 -23.61 -11.81 -8.98
C CYS A 157 -23.28 -10.34 -8.72
N LEU A 158 -24.31 -9.52 -8.49
CA LEU A 158 -24.16 -8.10 -8.19
C LEU A 158 -23.31 -7.89 -6.94
N LYS A 159 -23.57 -8.65 -5.86
CA LYS A 159 -22.77 -8.58 -4.64
C LYS A 159 -21.29 -8.89 -4.91
N ILE A 160 -21.00 -9.98 -5.62
CA ILE A 160 -19.61 -10.37 -5.94
C ILE A 160 -18.89 -9.27 -6.70
N VAL A 161 -19.51 -8.76 -7.77
CA VAL A 161 -18.90 -7.73 -8.61
C VAL A 161 -18.69 -6.44 -7.81
N ARG A 162 -19.70 -6.02 -7.02
CA ARG A 162 -19.60 -4.83 -6.17
C ARG A 162 -18.48 -4.97 -5.14
N ASP A 163 -18.43 -6.09 -4.43
CA ASP A 163 -17.46 -6.33 -3.37
C ASP A 163 -16.03 -6.42 -3.96
N TYR A 164 -15.87 -7.01 -5.16
CA TYR A 164 -14.61 -7.00 -5.92
C TYR A 164 -14.17 -5.57 -6.30
N LEU A 165 -15.07 -4.71 -6.78
CA LEU A 165 -14.74 -3.32 -7.13
C LEU A 165 -14.34 -2.48 -5.91
N ILE A 166 -14.98 -2.73 -4.76
CA ILE A 166 -14.60 -2.11 -3.49
C ILE A 166 -13.19 -2.57 -3.08
N ALA A 167 -12.91 -3.87 -3.17
CA ALA A 167 -11.59 -4.42 -2.89
C ALA A 167 -10.52 -3.89 -3.85
N ALA A 168 -10.83 -3.79 -5.16
CA ALA A 168 -9.94 -3.21 -6.16
C ALA A 168 -9.60 -1.76 -5.83
N THR A 169 -10.58 -0.97 -5.39
CA THR A 169 -10.34 0.38 -4.88
C THR A 169 -9.38 0.34 -3.70
N ALA A 170 -9.64 -0.50 -2.69
CA ALA A 170 -8.80 -0.63 -1.50
C ALA A 170 -7.36 -1.12 -1.78
N LYS A 171 -7.12 -1.82 -2.89
CA LYS A 171 -5.79 -2.24 -3.35
C LYS A 171 -4.99 -1.12 -4.01
N ASP A 172 -5.65 -0.05 -4.48
CA ASP A 172 -5.06 1.05 -5.26
C ASP A 172 -5.08 2.41 -4.51
N LEU A 173 -5.46 2.42 -3.23
CA LEU A 173 -5.41 3.62 -2.40
C LEU A 173 -3.98 3.98 -1.98
N SER A 174 -3.74 5.26 -1.73
CA SER A 174 -2.53 5.77 -1.06
C SER A 174 -2.82 6.16 0.39
N LEU A 175 -1.84 5.96 1.27
CA LEU A 175 -1.86 6.43 2.65
C LEU A 175 -0.95 7.64 2.79
N MET A 176 -1.50 8.78 3.23
CA MET A 176 -0.71 9.97 3.56
C MET A 176 -0.64 10.14 5.08
N ILE A 177 0.58 10.17 5.62
CA ILE A 177 0.86 10.39 7.04
C ILE A 177 1.57 11.73 7.16
N SER A 178 1.06 12.61 8.02
CA SER A 178 1.63 13.93 8.24
C SER A 178 2.20 14.03 9.65
N PHE A 179 3.46 14.45 9.72
CA PHE A 179 4.16 14.69 10.97
C PHE A 179 4.34 16.19 11.19
N ARG A 180 4.24 16.62 12.45
CA ARG A 180 4.60 17.96 12.91
C ARG A 180 5.34 17.80 14.23
N SER A 181 6.47 18.49 14.36
CA SER A 181 7.20 18.54 15.64
C SER A 181 6.33 19.21 16.70
N ARG A 182 6.38 18.67 17.92
CA ARG A 182 5.67 19.20 19.08
C ARG A 182 6.70 19.86 19.99
N GLU A 183 6.48 21.11 20.35
CA GLU A 183 7.26 21.74 21.42
C GLU A 183 6.81 21.15 22.77
N ASP A 184 7.73 20.98 23.72
CA ASP A 184 7.50 20.40 25.06
C ASP A 184 6.37 21.05 25.89
N ARG A 185 5.76 22.14 25.41
CA ARG A 185 4.75 22.93 26.11
C ARG A 185 3.31 22.71 25.66
N ASP A 186 3.07 22.00 24.57
CA ASP A 186 1.69 21.72 24.13
C ASP A 186 1.16 20.51 24.88
N VAL A 187 0.46 20.70 26.00
CA VAL A 187 -0.09 19.59 26.82
C VAL A 187 -1.40 19.04 26.23
N GLU A 188 -2.04 19.76 25.30
CA GLU A 188 -3.37 19.42 24.76
C GLU A 188 -3.33 19.27 23.23
N SER A 189 -2.82 18.14 22.74
CA SER A 189 -3.07 17.72 21.37
C SER A 189 -4.11 16.59 21.36
N PRO A 190 -5.22 16.70 20.61
CA PRO A 190 -6.19 15.62 20.45
C PRO A 190 -5.67 14.47 19.55
N TYR A 191 -4.45 14.59 19.01
CA TYR A 191 -3.82 13.58 18.16
C TYR A 191 -2.91 12.66 18.97
N ASN A 192 -2.90 11.36 18.63
CA ASN A 192 -1.97 10.40 19.22
C ASN A 192 -0.53 10.87 19.02
N GLY A 193 0.17 11.15 20.12
CA GLY A 193 1.60 11.38 20.10
C GLY A 193 2.31 10.08 19.73
N VAL A 194 3.16 10.12 18.72
CA VAL A 194 4.09 9.03 18.42
C VAL A 194 5.44 9.46 18.98
N PHE A 195 5.96 8.68 19.93
CA PHE A 195 7.22 8.96 20.59
C PHE A 195 8.30 8.02 20.04
N LEU A 196 9.50 8.55 19.86
CA LEU A 196 10.68 7.71 19.72
C LEU A 196 11.02 7.23 21.12
N ASP A 197 10.92 5.92 21.37
CA ASP A 197 11.45 5.36 22.62
C ASP A 197 12.94 5.68 22.67
N SER A 198 13.36 6.37 23.73
CA SER A 198 14.78 6.68 23.95
C SER A 198 15.51 5.37 24.26
N THR A 199 16.47 4.99 23.41
CA THR A 199 17.45 3.93 23.73
C THR A 199 18.39 4.37 24.84
#